data_AF-A0A093CF96-F1
#
_entry.id   AF-A0A093CF96-F1
#
_cell.length_a   1.000
_cell.length_b   1.000
_cell.length_c   1.000
_cell.angle_alpha   90.00
_cell.angle_beta   90.00
_cell.angle_gamma   90.00
#
_symmetry.space_group_name_H-M   'P 1'
#
loop_
_entity.id
_entity.type
_entity.pdbx_description
1 polymer ?
#
loop_
_entity_poly.entity_id
_entity_poly.type
_entity_poly.pdbx_seq_one_letter_code
_entity_poly.pdbx_strand_id
1 'polypeptide(L)'
;KTVYGANVIVFEGILAFANKELLKLLDMKVFVDTDSDIRLVRRLQRDIMERGRDIVGVIKQYNKFVKPAFEQYIEPTVQVADIVVPRGGENFVALDLIVQHVHSQLEKVRAALASAHQGQPLPKTLSVLENTPQVRGMHTIIRNKDTTRDEFIFYSKRLMRLLIEHALSFLPLKSVTVETPQGTTYEGKRFHRQRITGVSILRAGETMEQALTAVC
;
A
#
# COMPACT_ATOMS: atom_id res chain seq x y z
N LYS A 1 8.03 -13.18 -3.37
CA LYS A 1 7.53 -12.20 -2.36
C LYS A 1 6.34 -11.47 -2.97
N THR A 2 5.13 -11.65 -2.45
CA THR A 2 3.93 -10.94 -2.89
C THR A 2 4.00 -9.50 -2.37
N VAL A 3 3.94 -8.52 -3.26
CA VAL A 3 3.90 -7.09 -2.88
C VAL A 3 2.45 -6.74 -2.55
N TYR A 4 2.09 -6.76 -1.27
CA TYR A 4 0.73 -6.45 -0.83
C TYR A 4 0.53 -4.93 -0.70
N GLY A 5 -0.49 -4.39 -1.36
CA GLY A 5 -1.08 -3.07 -1.04
C GLY A 5 -0.45 -1.83 -1.69
N ALA A 6 0.23 -1.95 -2.84
CA ALA A 6 0.60 -0.78 -3.64
C ALA A 6 -0.39 -0.61 -4.80
N ASN A 7 -1.00 0.57 -4.91
CA ASN A 7 -1.93 0.88 -6.02
C ASN A 7 -1.18 1.29 -7.30
N VAL A 8 0.09 1.67 -7.17
CA VAL A 8 0.99 2.02 -8.27
C VAL A 8 2.30 1.29 -8.04
N ILE A 9 2.82 0.66 -9.09
CA ILE A 9 4.13 0.01 -9.08
C ILE A 9 4.98 0.68 -10.15
N VAL A 10 6.10 1.28 -9.74
CA VAL A 10 7.09 1.82 -10.66
C VAL A 10 8.15 0.76 -10.88
N PHE A 11 8.22 0.24 -12.11
CA PHE A 11 9.25 -0.69 -12.53
C PHE A 11 10.30 0.06 -13.35
N GLU A 12 11.52 0.19 -12.81
CA GLU A 12 12.63 0.91 -13.43
C GLU A 12 13.78 -0.03 -13.77
N GLY A 13 14.47 0.27 -14.87
CA GLY A 13 15.71 -0.39 -15.23
C GLY A 13 16.06 -0.19 -16.70
N ILE A 14 17.35 -0.30 -17.01
CA ILE A 14 17.90 -0.11 -18.37
C ILE A 14 17.35 -1.11 -19.42
N LEU A 15 16.81 -2.25 -18.99
CA LEU A 15 16.24 -3.30 -19.85
C LEU A 15 14.77 -3.55 -19.53
N ALA A 16 14.08 -2.57 -18.94
CA ALA A 16 12.69 -2.75 -18.51
C ALA A 16 11.74 -3.12 -19.66
N PHE A 17 12.08 -2.72 -20.89
CA PHE A 17 11.29 -3.00 -22.09
C PHE A 17 11.80 -4.20 -22.90
N ALA A 18 12.82 -4.92 -22.42
CA ALA A 18 13.39 -6.05 -23.16
C ALA A 18 12.47 -7.29 -23.15
N ASN A 19 11.71 -7.51 -22.08
CA ASN A 19 10.84 -8.69 -21.96
C ASN A 19 9.42 -8.36 -22.44
N LYS A 20 8.97 -9.05 -23.51
CA LYS A 20 7.64 -8.88 -24.10
C LYS A 20 6.49 -9.26 -23.17
N GLU A 21 6.67 -10.22 -22.27
CA GLU A 21 5.66 -10.58 -21.28
C GLU A 21 5.49 -9.47 -20.25
N LEU A 22 6.60 -8.87 -19.82
CA LEU A 22 6.56 -7.72 -18.92
C LEU A 22 5.87 -6.53 -19.58
N LEU A 23 6.15 -6.24 -20.85
CA LEU A 23 5.48 -5.15 -21.59
C LEU A 23 3.95 -5.27 -21.59
N LYS A 24 3.41 -6.49 -21.60
CA LYS A 24 1.95 -6.73 -21.53
C LYS A 24 1.36 -6.43 -20.16
N LEU A 25 2.17 -6.39 -19.11
CA LEU A 25 1.75 -6.08 -17.74
C LEU A 25 1.85 -4.59 -17.41
N LEU A 26 2.53 -3.79 -18.24
CA LEU A 26 2.75 -2.38 -18.00
C LEU A 26 1.62 -1.52 -18.58
N ASP A 27 0.91 -0.81 -17.72
CA ASP A 27 -0.15 0.13 -18.12
C ASP A 27 0.41 1.40 -18.77
N MET A 28 1.64 1.79 -18.42
CA MET A 28 2.31 3.00 -18.92
C MET A 28 3.81 2.74 -19.07
N LYS A 29 4.35 3.02 -20.26
CA LYS A 29 5.76 2.80 -20.62
C LYS A 29 6.44 4.14 -20.87
N VAL A 30 7.36 4.51 -19.97
CA VAL A 30 8.11 5.77 -20.04
C VAL A 30 9.57 5.48 -20.35
N PHE A 31 10.10 6.09 -21.41
CA PHE A 31 11.53 6.07 -21.72
C PHE A 31 12.14 7.44 -21.40
N VAL A 32 13.19 7.46 -20.59
CA VAL A 32 13.92 8.69 -20.28
C VAL A 32 15.06 8.85 -21.27
N ASP A 33 14.95 9.86 -22.13
CA ASP A 33 15.94 10.13 -23.16
C ASP A 33 16.88 11.26 -22.74
N THR A 34 18.17 11.01 -22.87
CA THR A 34 19.23 11.94 -22.48
C THR A 34 20.49 11.59 -23.26
N ASP A 35 21.17 12.62 -23.75
CA ASP A 35 22.36 12.46 -24.56
C ASP A 35 23.44 11.62 -23.86
N SER A 36 24.14 10.81 -24.67
CA SER A 36 25.09 9.80 -24.19
C SER A 36 26.28 10.40 -23.42
N ASP A 37 26.69 11.61 -23.76
CA ASP A 37 27.73 12.38 -23.08
C ASP A 37 27.27 12.85 -21.69
N ILE A 38 26.07 13.43 -21.57
CA ILE A 38 25.46 13.83 -20.29
C ILE A 38 25.33 12.59 -19.38
N ARG A 39 24.83 11.48 -19.91
CA ARG A 39 24.72 10.21 -19.16
C ARG A 39 26.08 9.68 -18.73
N LEU A 40 27.10 9.77 -19.59
CA LEU A 40 28.47 9.36 -19.27
C LEU A 40 29.07 10.22 -18.16
N VAL A 41 28.91 11.54 -18.21
CA VAL A 41 29.38 12.46 -17.16
C VAL A 41 28.73 12.14 -15.82
N ARG A 42 27.40 12.01 -15.78
CA ARG A 42 26.66 11.64 -14.55
C ARG A 42 27.13 10.29 -14.01
N ARG A 43 27.37 9.31 -14.91
CA ARG A 43 27.90 8.01 -14.53
C ARG A 43 29.32 8.08 -13.97
N LEU A 44 30.21 8.83 -14.60
CA LEU A 44 31.60 8.99 -14.17
C LEU A 44 31.65 9.57 -12.76
N GLN A 45 30.91 10.66 -12.51
CA GLN A 45 30.82 11.28 -11.19
C GLN A 45 30.34 10.28 -10.14
N ARG A 46 29.25 9.57 -10.39
CA ARG A 46 28.70 8.56 -9.48
C ARG A 46 29.65 7.40 -9.22
N ASP A 47 30.23 6.81 -10.27
CA ASP A 47 31.10 5.64 -10.16
C ASP A 47 32.45 5.98 -9.47
N ILE A 48 32.94 7.21 -9.58
CA ILE A 48 34.15 7.68 -8.86
C ILE A 48 33.81 8.03 -7.41
N MET A 49 32.81 8.89 -7.19
CA MET A 49 32.50 9.46 -5.88
C MET A 49 31.84 8.45 -4.92
N GLU A 50 30.90 7.64 -5.41
CA GLU A 50 30.11 6.75 -4.55
C GLU A 50 30.66 5.31 -4.52
N ARG A 51 31.42 4.91 -5.54
CA ARG A 51 31.88 3.51 -5.72
C ARG A 51 33.41 3.36 -5.74
N GLY A 52 34.16 4.45 -5.63
CA GLY A 52 35.62 4.44 -5.54
C GLY A 52 36.34 3.87 -6.76
N ARG A 53 35.75 3.98 -7.96
CA ARG A 53 36.35 3.44 -9.19
C ARG A 53 37.34 4.42 -9.82
N ASP A 54 38.37 3.87 -10.45
CA ASP A 54 39.30 4.65 -11.27
C ASP A 54 38.66 5.08 -12.62
N ILE A 55 38.97 6.30 -13.05
CA ILE A 55 38.42 6.92 -14.25
C ILE A 55 38.76 6.12 -15.52
N VAL A 56 39.98 5.60 -15.64
CA VAL A 56 40.42 4.83 -16.80
C VAL A 56 39.64 3.52 -16.88
N GLY A 57 39.43 2.87 -15.73
CA GLY A 57 38.60 1.67 -15.61
C GLY A 57 37.15 1.91 -16.06
N VAL A 58 36.53 3.01 -15.64
CA VAL A 58 35.13 3.33 -16.01
C VAL A 58 35.00 3.62 -17.51
N ILE A 59 35.91 4.39 -18.09
CA ILE A 59 35.91 4.71 -19.54
C ILE A 59 36.11 3.43 -20.36
N LYS A 60 37.07 2.58 -19.96
CA LYS A 60 37.31 1.28 -20.62
C LYS A 60 36.07 0.40 -20.58
N GLN A 61 35.38 0.32 -19.44
CA GLN A 61 34.14 -0.44 -19.30
C GLN A 61 33.00 0.16 -20.15
N TYR A 62 32.88 1.48 -20.19
CA TYR A 62 31.86 2.17 -20.96
C TYR A 62 31.99 1.86 -22.46
N ASN A 63 33.18 2.04 -23.03
CA ASN A 63 33.43 1.80 -24.45
C ASN A 63 33.34 0.31 -24.82
N LYS A 64 33.84 -0.58 -23.96
CA LYS A 64 33.86 -2.02 -24.26
C LYS A 64 32.49 -2.67 -24.14
N PHE A 65 31.66 -2.25 -23.18
CA PHE A 65 30.44 -2.99 -22.82
C PHE A 65 29.18 -2.13 -22.81
N VAL A 66 29.22 -0.94 -22.21
CA VAL A 66 27.97 -0.21 -21.93
C VAL A 66 27.43 0.52 -23.15
N LYS A 67 28.28 1.21 -23.92
CA LYS A 67 27.86 1.89 -25.14
C LYS A 67 27.34 0.89 -26.19
N PRO A 68 28.07 -0.20 -26.53
CA PRO A 68 27.55 -1.19 -27.47
C PRO A 68 26.24 -1.85 -27.00
N ALA A 69 26.13 -2.19 -25.71
CA ALA A 69 24.90 -2.79 -25.18
C ALA A 69 23.72 -1.81 -25.21
N PHE A 70 23.97 -0.51 -24.99
CA PHE A 70 22.94 0.51 -25.09
C PHE A 70 22.41 0.62 -26.52
N GLU A 71 23.29 0.85 -27.49
CA GLU A 71 22.92 1.03 -28.91
C GLU A 71 22.24 -0.22 -29.47
N GLN A 72 22.69 -1.41 -29.08
CA GLN A 72 22.17 -2.66 -29.62
C GLN A 72 20.86 -3.13 -28.96
N TYR A 73 20.70 -2.96 -27.65
CA TYR A 73 19.62 -3.61 -26.90
C TYR A 73 18.69 -2.66 -26.15
N ILE A 74 19.13 -1.43 -25.83
CA ILE A 74 18.37 -0.52 -24.97
C ILE A 74 17.73 0.58 -25.80
N GLU A 75 18.51 1.27 -26.63
CA GLU A 75 18.04 2.37 -27.47
C GLU A 75 16.88 1.97 -28.39
N PRO A 76 16.87 0.79 -29.06
CA PRO A 76 15.75 0.40 -29.91
C PRO A 76 14.43 0.24 -29.14
N THR A 77 14.48 0.03 -27.83
CA THR A 77 13.27 -0.13 -27.01
C THR A 77 12.50 1.17 -26.81
N VAL A 78 13.07 2.33 -27.19
CA VAL A 78 12.32 3.60 -27.22
C VAL A 78 11.06 3.50 -28.09
N GLN A 79 11.06 2.64 -29.12
CA GLN A 79 9.93 2.44 -30.03
C GLN A 79 8.68 1.86 -29.36
N VAL A 80 8.82 1.18 -28.22
CA VAL A 80 7.69 0.62 -27.47
C VAL A 80 7.24 1.51 -26.31
N ALA A 81 7.88 2.67 -26.14
CA ALA A 81 7.51 3.64 -25.11
C ALA A 81 6.24 4.40 -25.51
N ASP A 82 5.35 4.60 -24.54
CA ASP A 82 4.17 5.44 -24.72
C ASP A 82 4.56 6.94 -24.61
N ILE A 83 5.56 7.24 -23.76
CA ILE A 83 6.08 8.59 -23.53
C ILE A 83 7.60 8.57 -23.51
N VAL A 84 8.22 9.50 -24.24
CA VAL A 84 9.66 9.78 -24.17
C VAL A 84 9.88 11.10 -23.43
N VAL A 85 10.61 11.05 -22.31
CA VAL A 85 10.89 12.22 -21.46
C VAL A 85 12.32 12.70 -21.72
N PRO A 86 12.50 13.86 -22.39
CA PRO A 86 13.82 14.41 -22.59
C PRO A 86 14.37 15.00 -21.29
N ARG A 87 15.70 14.94 -21.10
CA ARG A 87 16.45 15.50 -19.96
C ARG A 87 16.17 14.87 -18.59
N GLY A 88 15.26 13.87 -18.54
CA GLY A 88 14.96 13.11 -17.33
C GLY A 88 14.46 13.97 -16.17
N GLY A 89 15.10 13.82 -15.00
CA GLY A 89 14.64 14.36 -13.72
C GLY A 89 14.57 15.90 -13.62
N GLU A 90 15.10 16.63 -14.59
CA GLU A 90 15.03 18.10 -14.64
C GLU A 90 13.78 18.59 -15.40
N ASN A 91 13.06 17.70 -16.06
CA ASN A 91 11.86 18.03 -16.83
C ASN A 91 10.60 17.95 -15.95
N PHE A 92 10.44 18.93 -15.06
CA PHE A 92 9.31 19.00 -14.14
C PHE A 92 7.95 18.99 -14.85
N VAL A 93 7.85 19.59 -16.03
CA VAL A 93 6.61 19.59 -16.82
C VAL A 93 6.22 18.16 -17.23
N ALA A 94 7.18 17.36 -17.69
CA ALA A 94 6.91 15.96 -18.05
C ALA A 94 6.57 15.11 -16.81
N LEU A 95 7.25 15.36 -15.68
CA LEU A 95 6.96 14.68 -14.42
C LEU A 95 5.54 14.98 -13.94
N ASP A 96 5.11 16.24 -13.97
CA ASP A 96 3.76 16.66 -13.57
C ASP A 96 2.69 16.00 -14.44
N LEU A 97 2.91 15.92 -15.76
CA LEU A 97 2.01 15.23 -16.68
C LEU A 97 1.88 13.73 -16.34
N ILE A 98 2.99 13.06 -16.04
CA ILE A 98 2.98 11.64 -15.63
C ILE A 98 2.23 11.47 -14.31
N VAL A 99 2.52 12.33 -13.32
CA VAL A 99 1.87 12.29 -12.00
C VAL A 99 0.37 12.51 -12.13
N GLN A 100 -0.07 13.50 -12.91
CA GLN A 100 -1.49 13.75 -13.17
C GLN A 100 -2.16 12.57 -13.87
N HIS A 101 -1.49 11.94 -14.84
CA HIS A 101 -2.01 10.75 -15.51
C HIS A 101 -2.21 9.59 -14.53
N VAL A 102 -1.21 9.30 -13.71
CA VAL A 102 -1.29 8.25 -12.68
C VAL A 102 -2.43 8.52 -11.69
N HIS A 103 -2.59 9.77 -11.24
CA HIS A 103 -3.71 10.15 -10.38
C HIS A 103 -5.07 9.90 -11.04
N SER A 104 -5.22 10.28 -12.32
CA SER A 104 -6.46 10.05 -13.07
C SER A 104 -6.79 8.55 -13.20
N GLN A 105 -5.79 7.71 -13.47
CA GLN A 105 -5.98 6.25 -13.54
C GLN A 105 -6.35 5.65 -12.19
N LEU A 106 -5.72 6.09 -11.11
CA LEU A 106 -6.05 5.65 -9.76
C LEU A 106 -7.49 5.94 -9.37
N GLU A 107 -8.01 7.11 -9.71
CA GLU A 107 -9.41 7.46 -9.42
C GLU A 107 -10.40 6.59 -10.19
N LYS A 108 -10.10 6.24 -11.45
CA LYS A 108 -10.91 5.27 -12.22
C LYS A 108 -10.92 3.89 -11.57
N VAL A 109 -9.76 3.39 -11.16
CA VAL A 109 -9.63 2.09 -10.49
C VAL A 109 -10.38 2.09 -9.16
N ARG A 110 -10.27 3.17 -8.37
CA ARG A 110 -11.02 3.33 -7.11
C ARG A 110 -12.53 3.34 -7.35
N ALA A 111 -12.99 4.10 -8.34
CA ALA A 111 -14.40 4.14 -8.70
C ALA A 111 -14.92 2.77 -9.15
N ALA A 112 -14.15 2.05 -9.98
CA ALA A 112 -14.48 0.70 -10.43
C ALA A 112 -14.50 -0.33 -9.28
N LEU A 113 -13.56 -0.24 -8.32
CA LEU A 113 -13.57 -1.10 -7.14
C LEU A 113 -14.76 -0.80 -6.21
N ALA A 114 -15.14 0.48 -6.08
CA ALA A 114 -16.31 0.89 -5.32
C ALA A 114 -17.62 0.38 -5.95
N SER A 115 -17.71 0.34 -7.28
CA SER A 115 -18.88 -0.17 -8.00
C SER A 115 -18.89 -1.70 -8.16
N ALA A 116 -17.73 -2.37 -8.22
CA ALA A 116 -17.64 -3.83 -8.35
C ALA A 116 -18.28 -4.60 -7.18
N HIS A 117 -18.40 -3.97 -6.00
CA HIS A 117 -19.10 -4.53 -4.84
C HIS A 117 -20.60 -4.20 -4.79
N GLN A 118 -21.13 -3.38 -5.71
CA GLN A 118 -22.56 -3.09 -5.75
C GLN A 118 -23.33 -4.31 -6.29
N GLY A 119 -23.84 -5.14 -5.38
CA GLY A 119 -24.80 -6.20 -5.70
C GLY A 119 -24.32 -7.63 -5.45
N GLN A 120 -23.05 -7.86 -5.12
CA GLN A 120 -22.64 -9.17 -4.62
C GLN A 120 -23.08 -9.36 -3.17
N PRO A 121 -23.70 -10.50 -2.81
CA PRO A 121 -24.06 -10.77 -1.42
C PRO A 121 -22.78 -10.86 -0.58
N LEU A 122 -22.82 -10.27 0.60
CA LEU A 122 -21.70 -10.36 1.55
C LEU A 122 -21.42 -11.84 1.88
N PRO A 123 -20.15 -12.22 2.09
CA PRO A 123 -19.81 -13.59 2.48
C PRO A 123 -20.58 -14.00 3.73
N LYS A 124 -21.05 -15.26 3.79
CA LYS A 124 -21.76 -15.80 4.98
C LYS A 124 -20.90 -15.80 6.26
N THR A 125 -19.57 -15.74 6.10
CA THR A 125 -18.60 -15.65 7.20
C THR A 125 -18.37 -14.23 7.70
N LEU A 126 -19.00 -13.22 7.07
CA LEU A 126 -18.88 -11.83 7.51
C LEU A 126 -19.94 -11.53 8.56
N SER A 127 -19.48 -11.20 9.76
CA SER A 127 -20.32 -10.61 10.82
C SER A 127 -20.13 -9.10 10.80
N VAL A 128 -21.23 -8.35 10.77
CA VAL A 128 -21.22 -6.89 10.76
C VAL A 128 -21.70 -6.38 12.11
N LEU A 129 -20.96 -5.45 12.71
CA LEU A 129 -21.38 -4.77 13.93
C LEU A 129 -22.74 -4.10 13.71
N GLU A 130 -23.67 -4.33 14.65
CA GLU A 130 -25.01 -3.78 14.57
C GLU A 130 -24.98 -2.25 14.49
N ASN A 131 -25.76 -1.68 13.56
CA ASN A 131 -25.82 -0.23 13.35
C ASN A 131 -26.78 0.47 14.33
N THR A 132 -26.48 0.35 15.62
CA THR A 132 -27.28 0.97 16.69
C THR A 132 -27.28 2.51 16.59
N PRO A 133 -28.23 3.22 17.23
CA PRO A 133 -28.21 4.69 17.25
C PRO A 133 -26.88 5.28 17.75
N GLN A 134 -26.21 4.60 18.69
CA GLN A 134 -24.88 5.00 19.16
C GLN A 134 -23.82 4.86 18.06
N VAL A 135 -23.77 3.72 17.36
CA VAL A 135 -22.84 3.49 16.23
C VAL A 135 -23.08 4.50 15.12
N ARG A 136 -24.34 4.78 14.79
CA ARG A 136 -24.72 5.82 13.84
C ARG A 136 -24.23 7.21 14.27
N GLY A 137 -24.45 7.58 15.53
CA GLY A 137 -23.98 8.86 16.07
C GLY A 137 -22.47 9.02 15.95
N MET A 138 -21.70 7.99 16.29
CA MET A 138 -20.24 8.01 16.13
C MET A 138 -19.83 8.12 14.66
N HIS A 139 -20.49 7.38 13.75
CA HIS A 139 -20.22 7.51 12.32
C HIS A 139 -20.52 8.90 11.78
N THR A 140 -21.60 9.55 12.23
CA THR A 140 -21.93 10.92 11.83
C THR A 140 -20.81 11.89 12.20
N ILE A 141 -20.27 11.79 13.42
CA ILE A 141 -19.16 12.64 13.87
C ILE A 141 -17.89 12.33 13.08
N ILE A 142 -17.50 11.05 12.98
CA ILE A 142 -16.28 10.62 12.27
C ILE A 142 -16.29 11.04 10.79
N ARG A 143 -17.46 11.10 10.16
CA ARG A 143 -17.63 11.44 8.73
C ARG A 143 -17.92 12.91 8.47
N ASN A 144 -18.08 13.73 9.51
CA ASN A 144 -18.31 15.16 9.34
C ASN A 144 -16.98 15.86 9.01
N LYS A 145 -16.96 16.62 7.91
CA LYS A 145 -15.77 17.38 7.45
C LYS A 145 -15.29 18.42 8.47
N ASP A 146 -16.20 18.91 9.31
CA ASP A 146 -15.94 19.97 10.28
C ASP A 146 -15.52 19.42 11.66
N THR A 147 -15.40 18.09 11.81
CA THR A 147 -15.01 17.45 13.07
C THR A 147 -13.54 17.70 13.39
N THR A 148 -13.28 18.08 14.64
CA THR A 148 -11.92 18.34 15.10
C THR A 148 -11.09 17.06 15.12
N ARG A 149 -9.76 17.19 15.02
CA ARG A 149 -8.84 16.05 15.10
C ARG A 149 -9.05 15.23 16.37
N ASP A 150 -9.24 15.89 17.51
CA ASP A 150 -9.37 15.23 18.81
C ASP A 150 -10.68 14.44 18.92
N GLU A 151 -11.79 15.01 18.45
CA GLU A 151 -13.07 14.30 18.37
C GLU A 151 -13.01 13.11 17.41
N PHE A 152 -12.40 13.30 16.23
CA PHE A 152 -12.21 12.23 15.27
C PHE A 152 -11.47 11.05 15.90
N ILE A 153 -10.35 11.32 16.59
CA ILE A 153 -9.56 10.29 17.28
C ILE A 153 -10.39 9.63 18.38
N PHE A 154 -11.07 10.42 19.21
CA PHE A 154 -11.86 9.92 20.34
C PHE A 154 -12.99 8.98 19.87
N TYR A 155 -13.81 9.42 18.93
CA TYR A 155 -14.94 8.63 18.45
C TYR A 155 -14.50 7.44 17.59
N SER A 156 -13.41 7.56 16.83
CA SER A 156 -12.83 6.42 16.12
C SER A 156 -12.38 5.33 17.08
N LYS A 157 -11.66 5.70 18.17
CA LYS A 157 -11.26 4.73 19.21
C LYS A 157 -12.45 4.07 19.88
N ARG A 158 -13.51 4.85 20.18
CA ARG A 158 -14.74 4.33 20.77
C ARG A 158 -15.44 3.32 19.85
N LEU A 159 -15.51 3.60 18.55
CA LEU A 159 -16.08 2.69 17.56
C LEU A 159 -15.24 1.41 17.42
N MET A 160 -13.91 1.53 17.37
CA MET A 160 -12.99 0.38 17.30
C MET A 160 -13.13 -0.53 18.52
N ARG A 161 -13.32 0.03 19.72
CA ARG A 161 -13.58 -0.76 20.93
C ARG A 161 -14.84 -1.61 20.82
N LEU A 162 -15.95 -1.02 20.37
CA LEU A 162 -17.21 -1.76 20.16
C LEU A 162 -17.06 -2.86 19.12
N LEU A 163 -16.31 -2.59 18.04
CA LEU A 163 -16.03 -3.59 17.02
C LEU A 163 -15.27 -4.78 17.59
N ILE A 164 -14.26 -4.53 18.43
CA ILE A 164 -13.47 -5.59 19.07
C ILE A 164 -14.29 -6.36 20.10
N GLU A 165 -15.07 -5.68 20.95
CA GLU A 165 -15.97 -6.33 21.90
C GLU A 165 -16.97 -7.25 21.19
N HIS A 166 -17.52 -6.81 20.06
CA HIS A 166 -18.36 -7.64 19.20
C HIS A 166 -17.57 -8.82 18.61
N ALA A 167 -16.34 -8.61 18.12
CA ALA A 167 -15.50 -9.69 17.61
C ALA A 167 -15.19 -10.75 18.69
N LEU A 168 -14.94 -10.32 19.93
CA LEU A 168 -14.66 -11.22 21.06
C LEU A 168 -15.88 -12.08 21.43
N SER A 169 -17.10 -11.64 21.13
CA SER A 169 -18.32 -12.43 21.38
C SER A 169 -18.39 -13.72 20.55
N PHE A 170 -17.63 -13.81 19.45
CA PHE A 170 -17.53 -15.01 18.60
C PHE A 170 -16.49 -16.02 19.09
N LEU A 171 -15.72 -15.69 20.13
CA LEU A 171 -14.73 -16.61 20.68
C LEU A 171 -15.39 -17.83 21.35
N PRO A 172 -14.72 -19.00 21.36
CA PRO A 172 -15.26 -20.19 22.01
C PRO A 172 -15.37 -20.00 23.52
N LEU A 173 -16.61 -19.89 24.02
CA LEU A 173 -16.96 -19.77 25.43
C LEU A 173 -17.46 -21.11 25.98
N LYS A 174 -17.14 -21.41 27.25
CA LYS A 174 -17.68 -22.53 28.03
C LYS A 174 -18.59 -22.01 29.15
N SER A 175 -19.71 -22.69 29.39
CA SER A 175 -20.56 -22.41 30.55
C SER A 175 -19.81 -22.75 31.84
N VAL A 176 -19.91 -21.85 32.83
CA VAL A 176 -19.29 -22.03 34.14
C VAL A 176 -20.24 -21.48 35.19
N THR A 177 -20.40 -22.22 36.27
CA THR A 177 -21.16 -21.81 37.44
C THR A 177 -20.22 -21.23 38.48
N VAL A 178 -20.53 -20.05 39.01
CA VAL A 178 -19.77 -19.41 40.09
C VAL A 178 -20.68 -19.06 41.26
N GLU A 179 -20.12 -19.02 42.45
CA GLU A 179 -20.81 -18.50 43.64
C GLU A 179 -20.55 -16.99 43.72
N THR A 180 -21.61 -16.20 43.80
CA THR A 180 -21.51 -14.75 43.99
C THR A 180 -21.09 -14.43 45.43
N PRO A 181 -20.56 -13.24 45.71
CA PRO A 181 -20.24 -12.81 47.08
C PRO A 181 -21.45 -12.83 48.04
N GLN A 182 -22.67 -12.94 47.51
CA GLN A 182 -23.92 -13.03 48.28
C GLN A 182 -24.35 -14.50 48.52
N GLY A 183 -23.52 -15.49 48.17
CA GLY A 183 -23.82 -16.92 48.31
C GLY A 183 -24.83 -17.46 47.29
N THR A 184 -25.10 -16.72 46.22
CA THR A 184 -26.03 -17.15 45.15
C THR A 184 -25.25 -17.76 44.00
N THR A 185 -25.79 -18.80 43.38
CA THR A 185 -25.20 -19.43 42.21
C THR A 185 -25.50 -18.62 40.93
N TYR A 186 -24.47 -18.28 40.15
CA TYR A 186 -24.58 -17.58 38.86
C TYR A 186 -24.07 -18.44 37.71
N GLU A 187 -24.91 -18.67 36.69
CA GLU A 187 -24.53 -19.34 35.46
C GLU A 187 -23.94 -18.35 34.46
N GLY A 188 -22.62 -18.35 34.36
CA GLY A 188 -21.86 -17.50 33.45
C GLY A 188 -21.21 -18.24 32.30
N LYS A 189 -20.39 -17.51 31.56
CA LYS A 189 -19.52 -18.06 30.50
C LYS A 189 -18.07 -17.64 30.75
N ARG A 190 -17.14 -18.52 30.42
CA ARG A 190 -15.69 -18.27 30.48
C ARG A 190 -15.05 -18.62 29.15
N PHE A 191 -14.07 -17.83 28.71
CA PHE A 191 -13.29 -18.15 27.52
C PHE A 191 -12.58 -19.51 27.65
N HIS A 192 -12.69 -20.35 26.61
CA HIS A 192 -12.22 -21.74 26.68
C HIS A 192 -10.68 -21.84 26.77
N ARG A 193 -9.92 -20.91 26.18
CA ARG A 193 -8.45 -20.94 26.13
C ARG A 193 -7.83 -19.99 27.15
N GLN A 194 -6.51 -20.15 27.37
CA GLN A 194 -5.77 -19.37 28.37
C GLN A 194 -5.39 -17.96 27.92
N ARG A 195 -5.21 -17.73 26.60
CA ARG A 195 -4.73 -16.44 26.08
C ARG A 195 -5.36 -16.10 24.73
N ILE A 196 -5.59 -14.81 24.51
CA ILE A 196 -5.93 -14.22 23.21
C ILE A 196 -4.65 -13.59 22.66
N THR A 197 -4.40 -13.73 21.35
CA THR A 197 -3.27 -13.11 20.67
C THR A 197 -3.80 -12.34 19.47
N GLY A 198 -3.59 -11.02 19.49
CA GLY A 198 -3.80 -10.19 18.32
C GLY A 198 -2.59 -10.22 17.41
N VAL A 199 -2.84 -10.33 16.11
CA VAL A 199 -1.80 -10.12 15.09
C VAL A 199 -2.22 -8.90 14.27
N SER A 200 -1.46 -7.82 14.40
CA SER A 200 -1.68 -6.62 13.61
C SER A 200 -1.11 -6.79 12.20
N ILE A 201 -1.93 -6.54 11.18
CA ILE A 201 -1.49 -6.48 9.79
C ILE A 201 -1.21 -5.02 9.45
N LEU A 202 0.03 -4.71 9.04
CA LEU A 202 0.48 -3.36 8.73
C LEU A 202 -0.46 -2.63 7.75
N ARG A 203 -0.67 -1.33 8.01
CA ARG A 203 -1.58 -0.38 7.32
C ARG A 203 -3.07 -0.46 7.66
N ALA A 204 -3.56 -1.53 8.30
CA ALA A 204 -4.97 -1.63 8.68
C ALA A 204 -5.19 -2.06 10.14
N GLY A 205 -4.34 -2.93 10.69
CA GLY A 205 -4.51 -3.49 12.04
C GLY A 205 -3.96 -2.62 13.17
N GLU A 206 -2.93 -1.81 12.91
CA GLU A 206 -2.23 -1.03 13.94
C GLU A 206 -3.15 0.00 14.60
N THR A 207 -4.10 0.56 13.84
CA THR A 207 -5.09 1.51 14.37
C THR A 207 -6.01 0.88 15.42
N MET A 208 -6.21 -0.44 15.35
CA MET A 208 -7.06 -1.19 16.28
C MET A 208 -6.30 -1.79 17.46
N GLU A 209 -4.96 -1.73 17.46
CA GLU A 209 -4.12 -2.36 18.49
C GLU A 209 -4.43 -1.84 19.89
N GLN A 210 -4.53 -0.51 20.06
CA GLN A 210 -4.87 0.10 21.35
C GLN A 210 -6.25 -0.35 21.85
N ALA A 211 -7.22 -0.49 20.95
CA ALA A 211 -8.55 -0.94 21.30
C ALA A 211 -8.54 -2.43 21.66
N LEU A 212 -7.68 -3.24 21.04
CA LEU A 212 -7.53 -4.65 21.38
C LEU A 212 -6.91 -4.82 22.77
N THR A 213 -5.82 -4.12 23.04
CA THR A 213 -5.14 -4.12 24.35
C THR A 213 -6.05 -3.60 25.47
N ALA A 214 -6.99 -2.70 25.17
CA ALA A 214 -7.92 -2.20 26.18
C ALA A 214 -9.01 -3.22 26.59
N VAL A 215 -9.23 -4.27 25.80
CA VAL A 215 -10.32 -5.24 26.00
C VAL A 215 -9.81 -6.66 26.31
N CYS A 216 -8.59 -7.01 25.87
CA CYS A 216 -7.94 -8.31 26.12
C CYS A 216 -6.82 -8.19 27.16
#